data_AF-A0AA92QCH5-F1
#
_entry.id   AF-A0AA92QCH5-F1
#
_cell.length_a   1.000
_cell.length_b   1.000
_cell.length_c   1.000
_cell.angle_alpha   90.00
_cell.angle_beta   90.00
_cell.angle_gamma   90.00
#
_symmetry.space_group_name_H-M   'P 1'
#
loop_
_entity.id
_entity.type
_entity.pdbx_description
1 polymer ?
#
loop_
_entity_poly.entity_id
_entity_poly.type
_entity_poly.pdbx_seq_one_letter_code
_entity_poly.pdbx_strand_id
1 'polypeptide(L)' 'MLNAKKLGLEVFLRESQLLGERFVPFTKATLWRKVRDKSFPQPVKLSAGVTAWKLSDVQEWQRAQLAAAGAQ' A
#
# COMPACT_ATOMS: atom_id res chain seq x y z
N MET A 1 1.21 3.15 25.61
CA MET A 1 1.37 3.01 24.14
C MET A 1 0.24 2.15 23.61
N LEU A 2 -0.70 2.72 22.85
CA LEU A 2 -1.83 1.97 22.27
C LEU A 2 -1.39 1.30 20.97
N ASN A 3 -1.46 -0.03 20.93
CA ASN A 3 -1.07 -0.83 19.78
C ASN A 3 -2.32 -1.01 18.89
N ALA A 4 -2.39 -0.32 17.75
CA ALA A 4 -3.57 -0.31 16.87
C ALA A 4 -4.01 -1.72 16.45
N LYS A 5 -3.05 -2.65 16.34
CA LYS A 5 -3.28 -4.06 16.03
C LYS A 5 -4.10 -4.80 17.10
N LYS A 6 -4.07 -4.34 18.35
CA LYS A 6 -4.84 -4.93 19.48
C LYS A 6 -6.30 -4.45 19.52
N LEU A 7 -6.61 -3.36 18.81
CA LEU A 7 -7.95 -2.78 18.73
C LEU A 7 -8.73 -3.21 17.48
N GLY A 8 -8.11 -4.02 16.60
CA GLY A 8 -8.72 -4.41 15.32
C GLY A 8 -8.88 -3.25 14.34
N LEU A 9 -8.16 -2.14 14.55
CA LEU A 9 -8.23 -0.97 13.68
C LEU A 9 -7.29 -1.16 12.49
N GLU A 10 -7.87 -1.14 11.30
CA GLU A 10 -7.11 -1.15 10.06
C GLU A 10 -6.61 0.27 9.74
N VAL A 11 -5.34 0.39 9.39
CA VAL A 11 -4.74 1.67 8.99
C VAL A 11 -4.87 1.83 7.49
N PHE A 12 -5.33 2.99 7.04
CA PHE A 12 -5.43 3.33 5.63
C PHE A 12 -4.39 4.37 5.23
N LEU A 13 -3.64 4.09 4.17
CA LEU A 13 -2.62 4.96 3.60
C LEU A 13 -3.15 5.63 2.34
N ARG A 14 -3.04 6.96 2.23
CA ARG A 14 -3.35 7.67 0.99
C ARG A 14 -2.16 7.68 0.02
N GLU A 15 -2.42 8.05 -1.23
CA GLU A 15 -1.38 8.20 -2.26
C GLU A 15 -0.22 9.09 -1.78
N SER A 16 -0.52 10.25 -1.19
CA SER A 16 0.50 11.17 -0.69
C SER A 16 1.36 10.58 0.41
N GLN A 17 0.84 9.66 1.23
CA GLN A 17 1.62 8.98 2.26
C GLN A 17 2.52 7.90 1.65
N LEU A 18 1.96 7.08 0.74
CA LEU A 18 2.74 6.05 0.04
C LEU A 18 3.96 6.64 -0.67
N LEU A 19 3.78 7.77 -1.34
CA LEU A 19 4.83 8.44 -2.12
C LEU A 19 5.70 9.35 -1.25
N GLY A 20 5.10 10.14 -0.36
CA GLY A 20 5.80 11.12 0.48
C GLY A 20 6.68 10.48 1.54
N GLU A 21 6.19 9.42 2.19
CA GLU A 21 6.94 8.66 3.19
C GLU A 21 7.81 7.56 2.54
N ARG A 22 7.80 7.46 1.20
CA ARG A 22 8.59 6.51 0.39
C ARG A 22 8.37 5.05 0.79
N PHE A 23 7.15 4.69 1.20
CA PHE A 23 6.77 3.29 1.44
C PHE A 23 6.88 2.42 0.18
N VAL A 24 6.78 3.05 -1.00
CA VAL A 24 6.97 2.40 -2.30
C VAL A 24 8.15 3.04 -3.05
N PRO A 25 9.03 2.25 -3.69
CA PRO A 25 10.20 2.77 -4.39
C PRO A 25 9.86 3.19 -5.85
N PHE A 26 8.73 3.84 -6.07
CA PHE A 26 8.32 4.28 -7.41
C PHE A 26 7.42 5.52 -7.40
N THR A 27 7.29 6.15 -8.56
CA THR A 27 6.52 7.39 -8.74
C THR A 27 5.01 7.16 -8.80
N LYS A 28 4.23 8.22 -8.68
CA LYS A 28 2.76 8.22 -8.83
C LYS A 28 2.29 7.52 -10.12
N ALA A 29 2.89 7.85 -11.26
CA ALA A 29 2.50 7.26 -12.54
C ALA A 29 2.70 5.74 -12.54
N THR A 30 3.82 5.28 -11.96
CA THR A 30 4.12 3.85 -11.83
C THR A 30 3.20 3.15 -10.83
N LEU A 31 2.81 3.82 -9.74
CA LEU A 31 1.81 3.31 -8.80
C LEU A 31 0.52 2.95 -9.54
N TRP A 32 -0.04 3.92 -10.28
CA TRP A 32 -1.30 3.71 -11.01
C TRP A 32 -1.17 2.68 -12.13
N ARG A 33 -0.03 2.60 -12.81
CA ARG A 33 0.24 1.54 -13.78
C ARG A 33 0.23 0.16 -13.10
N LYS A 34 0.94 -0.01 -11.99
CA LYS A 34 0.97 -1.27 -11.24
C LYS A 34 -0.38 -1.66 -10.65
N VAL A 35 -1.19 -0.68 -10.22
CA VAL A 35 -2.58 -0.89 -9.79
C VAL A 35 -3.42 -1.42 -10.96
N ARG A 36 -3.30 -0.82 -12.15
CA ARG A 36 -4.00 -1.29 -13.35
C ARG A 36 -3.55 -2.69 -13.77
N ASP A 37 -2.25 -2.97 -13.70
CA ASP A 37 -1.64 -4.26 -13.99
C ASP A 37 -1.84 -5.30 -12.87
N LYS A 38 -2.62 -4.96 -11.82
CA LYS A 38 -2.89 -5.80 -10.64
C LYS A 38 -1.63 -6.33 -9.94
N SER A 39 -0.48 -5.68 -10.17
CA SER A 39 0.81 -6.01 -9.55
C SER A 39 1.06 -5.22 -8.26
N PHE A 40 0.14 -4.33 -7.89
CA PHE A 40 0.08 -3.62 -6.62
C PHE A 40 -1.36 -3.70 -6.09
N PRO A 41 -1.59 -3.68 -4.76
CA PRO A 41 -2.93 -3.76 -4.20
C PRO A 41 -3.88 -2.71 -4.78
N GLN A 42 -5.13 -3.11 -4.99
CA GLN A 42 -6.15 -2.19 -5.48
C GLN A 42 -6.54 -1.20 -4.37
N PRO A 43 -6.72 0.08 -4.70
CA PRO A 43 -7.16 1.02 -3.71
C PRO A 43 -8.62 0.80 -3.30
N VAL A 44 -8.91 1.15 -2.05
CA VAL A 44 -10.26 1.29 -1.50
C VAL A 44 -10.71 2.75 -1.57
N LYS A 45 -11.99 2.95 -1.89
CA LYS A 45 -12.63 4.28 -1.90
C LYS A 45 -13.24 4.53 -0.53
N LEU A 46 -12.66 5.44 0.25
CA LEU A 46 -13.14 5.76 1.60
C LEU A 46 -14.27 6.80 1.58
N SER A 47 -14.24 7.73 0.62
CA SER A 47 -15.27 8.75 0.44
C SER A 47 -15.22 9.33 -0.99
N ALA A 48 -16.04 10.35 -1.26
CA ALA A 48 -15.99 11.08 -2.53
C ALA A 48 -14.60 11.71 -2.74
N GLY A 49 -13.81 11.13 -3.63
CA GLY A 49 -12.48 11.62 -4.00
C GLY A 49 -11.32 11.15 -3.12
N VAL A 50 -11.58 10.35 -2.06
CA VAL A 50 -10.51 9.80 -1.21
C VAL A 50 -10.26 8.34 -1.56
N THR A 51 -9.08 8.12 -2.12
CA THR A 51 -8.56 6.80 -2.48
C THR A 51 -7.42 6.43 -1.54
N ALA A 52 -7.52 5.26 -0.92
CA ALA A 52 -6.54 4.79 0.06
C ALA A 52 -6.25 3.31 -0.11
N TRP A 53 -5.19 2.82 0.53
CA TRP A 53 -4.79 1.42 0.58
C TRP A 53 -4.76 0.96 2.03
N LYS A 54 -5.13 -0.29 2.30
CA LYS A 54 -4.92 -0.84 3.63
C LYS A 54 -3.42 -1.04 3.85
N LEU A 55 -2.95 -0.69 5.04
CA LEU A 55 -1.56 -0.92 5.43
C LEU A 55 -1.20 -2.41 5.29
N SER A 56 -2.09 -3.30 5.73
CA SER A 56 -1.90 -4.75 5.67
C SER A 56 -1.63 -5.23 4.24
N ASP A 57 -2.46 -4.83 3.26
CA ASP A 57 -2.27 -5.20 1.85
C ASP A 57 -0.91 -4.71 1.30
N VAL A 58 -0.51 -3.49 1.65
CA VAL A 58 0.78 -2.91 1.21
C VAL A 58 1.96 -3.67 1.84
N GLN A 59 1.85 -4.05 3.11
CA GLN A 59 2.85 -4.86 3.80
C GLN A 59 2.98 -6.26 3.17
N GLU A 60 1.86 -6.91 2.84
CA GLU A 60 1.85 -8.20 2.15
C GLU A 60 2.51 -8.10 0.78
N TRP A 61 2.21 -7.05 0.02
CA TRP A 61 2.88 -6.78 -1.24
C TRP A 61 4.40 -6.61 -1.07
N GLN A 62 4.85 -5.82 -0.10
CA GLN A 62 6.29 -5.64 0.16
C GLN A 62 6.97 -6.98 0.51
N ARG A 63 6.32 -7.82 1.32
CA ARG A 63 6.81 -9.17 1.65
C ARG A 63 6.93 -10.05 0.42
N ALA A 64 5.94 -10.01 -0.46
CA ALA A 64 5.97 -10.75 -1.73
C ALA A 64 7.11 -10.25 -2.64
N GLN A 65 7.37 -8.94 -2.70
CA GLN A 65 8.50 -8.39 -3.46
C GLN A 65 9.85 -8.83 -2.90
N LEU A 66 10.01 -8.85 -1.57
CA LEU A 66 11.24 -9.33 -0.93
C LEU A 66 11.46 -10.82 -1.18
N ALA A 67 10.40 -11.64 -1.11
CA ALA A 67 10.49 -13.06 -1.40
C ALA A 67 10.84 -13.31 -2.88
N ALA A 68 10.25 -12.57 -3.81
CA ALA A 68 10.57 -12.66 -5.24
C ALA A 68 12.01 -12.19 -5.53
N ALA A 69 12.49 -11.15 -4.84
CA ALA A 69 13.85 -10.62 -5.00
C ALA A 69 14.92 -11.52 -4.37
N GLY A 70 14.59 -12.26 -3.30
CA GLY A 70 15.49 -13.23 -2.67
C GLY A 70 15.53 -14.60 -3.36
N ALA A 71 14.65 -14.84 -4.32
CA ALA A 71 14.62 -16.06 -5.14
C ALA A 71 15.38 -15.90 -6.49
N GLN A 72 16.16 -14.83 -6.63
CA GLN A 72 16.91 -14.49 -7.85
C GLN A 72 18.41 -14.40 -7.60
#